data_AF-A0A510J947-F1
#
_entry.id   AF-A0A510J947-F1
#
_cell.length_a   1.000
_cell.length_b   1.000
_cell.length_c   1.000
_cell.angle_alpha   90.00
_cell.angle_beta   90.00
_cell.angle_gamma   90.00
#
_symmetry.space_group_name_H-M   'P 1'
#
loop_
_entity.id
_entity.type
_entity.pdbx_description
1 polymer ?
#
loop_
_entity_poly.entity_id
_entity_poly.type
_entity_poly.pdbx_seq_one_letter_code
_entity_poly.pdbx_strand_id
1 'polypeptide(L)'
;MKELNILLNEANAILVKKGYVTSRINVNTDNIQQGEITFEVITGRIDKIKLNNNSFADKLKIFFNKPKTKGNVLNIRDIDTMTDNFNKNASNNFAVNIEPSDKEGFSNIIAKNEIKGKTTVSVGYNNYGDEQGGKNRLKIGLDIESPLGVNDLLSMNIQE
;
A
#
# COMPACT_ATOMS: atom_id res chain seq x y z
N MET A 1 20.57 23.43 24.21
CA MET A 1 19.34 23.61 23.39
C MET A 1 19.55 23.35 21.91
N LYS A 2 20.51 24.00 21.23
CA LYS A 2 20.75 23.77 19.79
C LYS A 2 21.12 22.31 19.45
N GLU A 3 22.05 21.73 20.21
CA GLU A 3 22.46 20.32 20.03
C GLU A 3 21.33 19.34 20.32
N LEU A 4 20.50 19.61 21.33
CA LEU A 4 19.32 18.80 21.64
C LEU A 4 18.32 18.80 20.49
N ASN A 5 18.09 19.96 19.86
CA ASN A 5 17.22 20.04 18.68
C ASN A 5 17.79 19.30 17.47
N ILE A 6 19.11 19.32 17.29
CA ILE A 6 19.77 18.53 16.23
C ILE A 6 19.52 17.04 16.47
N LEU A 7 19.79 16.56 17.69
CA LEU A 7 19.55 15.16 18.06
C LEU A 7 18.08 14.76 17.89
N LEU A 8 17.14 15.61 18.30
CA LEU A 8 15.70 15.37 18.14
C LEU A 8 15.29 15.26 16.66
N ASN A 9 15.85 16.13 15.81
CA ASN A 9 15.60 16.10 14.38
C ASN A 9 16.19 14.84 13.72
N GLU A 10 17.40 14.44 14.10
CA GLU A 10 18.03 13.20 13.62
C GLU A 10 17.22 11.96 14.04
N ALA A 11 16.76 11.92 15.30
CA ALA A 11 15.94 10.83 15.81
C ALA A 11 14.59 10.73 15.07
N ASN A 12 13.94 11.87 14.80
CA ASN A 12 12.73 11.93 13.98
C ASN A 12 13.00 11.52 12.52
N ALA A 13 14.14 11.92 11.94
CA ALA A 13 14.53 11.51 10.60
C ALA A 13 14.71 9.99 10.49
N ILE A 14 15.17 9.31 11.55
CA ILE A 14 15.24 7.84 11.61
C ILE A 14 13.83 7.22 11.54
N LEU A 15 12.83 7.79 12.24
CA LEU A 15 11.45 7.32 12.16
C LEU A 15 10.89 7.44 10.73
N VAL A 16 11.09 8.60 10.10
CA VAL A 16 10.66 8.85 8.71
C VAL A 16 11.36 7.89 7.75
N LYS A 17 12.69 7.70 7.88
CA LYS A 17 13.46 6.73 7.07
C LYS A 17 12.97 5.30 7.27
N LYS A 18 12.45 4.96 8.45
CA LYS A 18 11.81 3.67 8.73
C LYS A 18 10.33 3.61 8.33
N GLY A 19 9.78 4.67 7.73
CA GLY A 19 8.42 4.73 7.19
C GLY A 19 7.35 5.17 8.20
N TYR A 20 7.72 5.54 9.43
CA TYR A 20 6.79 5.99 10.47
C TYR A 20 6.50 7.49 10.37
N VAL A 21 5.94 7.91 9.23
CA VAL A 21 5.80 9.33 8.86
C VAL A 21 4.83 10.13 9.73
N THR A 22 3.96 9.46 10.49
CA THR A 22 3.02 10.09 11.45
C THR A 22 3.41 9.89 12.90
N SER A 23 4.58 9.27 13.16
CA SER A 23 5.13 9.14 14.51
C SER A 23 6.18 10.22 14.74
N ARG A 24 6.30 10.69 15.98
CA ARG A 24 7.29 11.71 16.36
C ARG A 24 7.91 11.39 17.71
N ILE A 25 9.14 11.83 17.88
CA ILE A 25 9.85 11.84 19.16
C ILE A 25 9.75 13.26 19.71
N ASN A 26 9.30 13.36 20.95
CA ASN A 26 9.31 14.57 21.76
C ASN A 26 10.43 14.45 22.81
N VAL A 27 10.85 15.59 23.35
CA VAL A 27 11.76 15.64 24.49
C VAL A 27 11.04 16.24 25.68
N ASN A 28 11.14 15.57 26.83
CA ASN A 28 10.78 16.13 28.12
C ASN A 28 12.08 16.66 28.79
N THR A 29 12.06 17.93 29.17
CA THR A 29 13.19 18.64 29.78
C THR A 29 12.98 18.96 31.26
N ASP A 30 11.95 18.43 31.90
CA ASP A 30 11.57 18.74 33.29
C ASP A 30 12.69 18.36 34.27
N ASN A 31 13.39 17.24 34.03
CA ASN A 31 14.50 16.75 34.86
C ASN A 31 15.89 17.15 34.34
N ILE A 32 15.98 18.10 33.40
CA ILE A 32 17.28 18.46 32.79
C ILE A 32 18.28 19.01 33.82
N GLN A 33 17.79 19.63 34.91
CA GLN A 33 18.61 20.12 36.01
C GLN A 33 19.27 18.99 36.82
N GLN A 34 18.70 17.79 36.76
CA GLN A 34 19.23 16.56 37.37
C GLN A 34 20.19 15.81 36.42
N GLY A 35 20.42 16.35 35.22
CA GLY A 35 21.23 15.72 34.18
C GLY A 35 20.50 14.65 33.37
N GLU A 36 19.18 14.52 33.53
CA GLU A 36 18.35 13.54 32.82
C GLU A 36 17.57 14.20 31.67
N ILE A 37 17.59 13.55 30.50
CA ILE A 37 16.80 13.94 29.33
C ILE A 37 15.96 12.73 28.92
N THR A 38 14.64 12.89 28.89
CA THR A 38 13.72 11.82 28.51
C THR A 38 13.16 12.08 27.12
N PHE A 39 13.23 11.07 26.26
CA PHE A 39 12.61 11.10 24.93
C PHE A 39 11.33 10.27 24.95
N GLU A 40 10.23 10.86 24.48
CA GLU A 40 8.93 10.20 24.39
C GLU A 40 8.56 9.98 22.93
N VAL A 41 8.17 8.75 22.58
CA VAL A 41 7.73 8.40 21.22
C VAL A 41 6.20 8.46 21.14
N ILE A 42 5.68 9.47 20.46
CA ILE A 42 4.27 9.53 20.09
C ILE A 42 4.07 8.72 18.81
N THR A 43 3.41 7.58 18.96
CA THR A 43 3.22 6.62 17.87
C THR A 43 1.98 6.98 17.05
N GLY A 44 2.18 7.28 15.77
CA GLY A 44 1.11 7.52 14.81
C GLY A 44 0.39 6.22 14.44
N ARG A 45 -0.94 6.16 14.63
CA ARG A 45 -1.77 4.97 14.42
C ARG A 45 -2.90 5.20 13.42
N ILE A 46 -3.42 4.13 12.86
CA ILE A 46 -4.55 4.18 11.93
C ILE A 46 -5.86 4.25 12.72
N ASP A 47 -6.71 5.26 12.53
CA ASP A 47 -8.05 5.31 13.13
C ASP A 47 -9.11 4.66 12.23
N LYS A 48 -9.09 4.95 10.93
CA LYS A 48 -9.97 4.29 9.95
C LYS A 48 -9.36 4.28 8.56
N ILE A 49 -9.78 3.30 7.77
CA ILE A 49 -9.48 3.19 6.34
C ILE A 49 -10.82 3.29 5.62
N LYS A 50 -10.91 4.19 4.64
CA LYS A 50 -12.08 4.36 3.79
C LYS A 50 -11.66 4.22 2.34
N LEU A 51 -12.35 3.40 1.57
CA LEU A 51 -12.18 3.29 0.12
C LEU A 51 -13.47 3.76 -0.55
N ASN A 52 -13.38 4.69 -1.50
CA ASN A 52 -14.53 5.23 -2.23
C ASN A 52 -15.65 5.68 -1.27
N ASN A 53 -16.85 5.10 -1.38
CA ASN A 53 -18.01 5.38 -0.52
C ASN A 53 -18.07 4.49 0.73
N ASN A 54 -17.04 3.68 0.97
CA ASN A 54 -16.93 2.75 2.10
C ASN A 54 -18.06 1.71 2.14
N SER A 55 -18.47 1.22 0.97
CA SER A 55 -19.47 0.16 0.82
C SER A 55 -18.97 -1.18 1.37
N PHE A 56 -19.84 -2.17 1.49
CA PHE A 56 -19.43 -3.52 1.90
C PHE A 56 -18.40 -4.13 0.94
N ALA A 57 -18.59 -3.95 -0.37
CA ALA A 57 -17.63 -4.39 -1.38
C ALA A 57 -16.28 -3.68 -1.23
N ASP A 58 -16.25 -2.36 -0.96
CA ASP A 58 -15.02 -1.61 -0.74
C ASP A 58 -14.22 -2.13 0.47
N LYS A 59 -14.92 -2.47 1.56
CA LYS A 59 -14.29 -3.07 2.75
C LYS A 59 -13.69 -4.43 2.45
N LEU A 60 -14.37 -5.26 1.67
CA LEU A 60 -13.83 -6.54 1.22
C LEU A 60 -12.58 -6.36 0.35
N LYS A 61 -12.58 -5.39 -0.59
CA LYS A 61 -11.41 -5.08 -1.42
C LYS A 61 -10.20 -4.72 -0.58
N ILE A 62 -10.37 -3.83 0.41
CA ILE A 62 -9.30 -3.46 1.35
C ILE A 62 -8.82 -4.67 2.15
N PHE A 63 -9.75 -5.47 2.67
CA PHE A 63 -9.42 -6.67 3.44
C PHE A 63 -8.56 -7.67 2.65
N PHE A 64 -8.89 -7.93 1.38
CA PHE A 64 -8.13 -8.83 0.53
C PHE A 64 -6.79 -8.24 0.03
N ASN A 65 -6.67 -6.91 -0.11
CA ASN A 65 -5.48 -6.30 -0.74
C ASN A 65 -4.37 -5.86 0.23
N LYS A 66 -4.64 -5.71 1.54
CA LYS A 66 -3.65 -5.74 2.64
C LYS A 66 -4.32 -5.29 3.95
N PRO A 67 -4.37 -6.11 5.01
CA PRO A 67 -4.90 -5.66 6.28
C PRO A 67 -3.75 -5.12 7.15
N LYS A 68 -3.64 -3.80 7.24
CA LYS A 68 -3.42 -3.19 8.56
C LYS A 68 -4.75 -2.60 8.99
N THR A 69 -5.16 -2.94 10.20
CA THR A 69 -6.47 -2.54 10.70
C THR A 69 -6.33 -1.29 11.58
N LYS A 70 -7.49 -0.72 11.91
CA LYS A 70 -7.60 0.28 12.96
C LYS A 70 -6.77 -0.09 14.19
N GLY A 71 -6.04 0.87 14.73
CA GLY A 71 -5.18 0.74 15.92
C GLY A 71 -3.73 0.35 15.63
N ASN A 72 -3.42 -0.19 14.43
CA ASN A 72 -2.03 -0.47 14.08
C ASN A 72 -1.21 0.81 13.88
N VAL A 73 0.10 0.70 14.12
CA VAL A 73 1.06 1.77 13.81
C VAL A 73 1.09 1.98 12.31
N LEU A 74 0.90 3.23 11.88
CA LEU A 74 0.95 3.61 10.49
C LEU A 74 2.39 3.55 10.02
N ASN A 75 2.62 2.81 8.93
CA ASN A 75 3.88 2.83 8.21
C ASN A 75 3.60 3.04 6.72
N ILE A 76 4.28 4.01 6.11
CA ILE A 76 4.04 4.38 4.71
C ILE A 76 4.32 3.21 3.76
N ARG A 77 5.26 2.31 4.09
CA ARG A 77 5.56 1.14 3.26
C ARG A 77 4.38 0.19 3.10
N ASP A 78 3.52 0.11 4.10
CA ASP A 78 2.30 -0.69 4.00
C ASP A 78 1.29 -0.06 3.04
N ILE A 79 1.24 1.27 3.01
CA ILE A 79 0.42 2.05 2.07
C ILE A 79 0.98 1.92 0.66
N ASP A 80 2.30 1.97 0.49
CA ASP A 80 2.97 1.77 -0.81
C ASP A 80 2.64 0.38 -1.35
N THR A 81 2.83 -0.69 -0.55
CA THR A 81 2.49 -2.04 -1.03
C THR A 81 0.99 -2.19 -1.30
N MET A 82 0.12 -1.58 -0.49
CA MET A 82 -1.32 -1.61 -0.74
C MET A 82 -1.61 -0.92 -2.09
N THR A 83 -0.97 0.20 -2.37
CA THR A 83 -1.09 0.95 -3.63
C THR A 83 -0.60 0.12 -4.81
N ASP A 84 0.57 -0.52 -4.68
CA ASP A 84 1.13 -1.42 -5.69
C ASP A 84 0.21 -2.62 -5.96
N ASN A 85 -0.36 -3.21 -4.91
CA ASN A 85 -1.30 -4.32 -5.05
C ASN A 85 -2.54 -3.91 -5.82
N PHE A 86 -3.17 -2.77 -5.46
CA PHE A 86 -4.34 -2.27 -6.17
C PHE A 86 -4.04 -1.90 -7.62
N ASN A 87 -2.87 -1.29 -7.89
CA ASN A 87 -2.46 -0.87 -9.24
C ASN A 87 -1.72 -1.96 -10.02
N LYS A 88 -1.67 -3.20 -9.52
CA LYS A 88 -1.06 -4.33 -10.23
C LYS A 88 -1.71 -4.57 -11.60
N ASN A 89 -3.02 -4.43 -11.66
CA ASN A 89 -3.78 -4.46 -12.90
C ASN A 89 -3.91 -3.04 -13.44
N ALA A 90 -3.54 -2.84 -14.71
CA ALA A 90 -3.52 -1.52 -15.36
C ALA A 90 -4.91 -0.86 -15.49
N SER A 91 -5.97 -1.64 -15.30
CA SER A 91 -7.35 -1.18 -15.19
C SER A 91 -7.65 -0.39 -13.92
N ASN A 92 -6.83 -0.47 -12.88
CA ASN A 92 -7.06 0.29 -11.65
C ASN A 92 -6.34 1.63 -11.66
N ASN A 93 -6.95 2.60 -11.01
CA ASN A 93 -6.35 3.86 -10.64
C ASN A 93 -6.59 4.10 -9.15
N PHE A 94 -5.73 3.51 -8.33
CA PHE A 94 -5.77 3.59 -6.88
C PHE A 94 -4.84 4.66 -6.35
N ALA A 95 -5.38 5.52 -5.47
CA ALA A 95 -4.65 6.57 -4.78
C ALA A 95 -5.05 6.63 -3.31
N VAL A 96 -4.10 7.05 -2.45
CA VAL A 96 -4.29 7.14 -1.00
C VAL A 96 -3.84 8.48 -0.48
N ASN A 97 -4.65 9.06 0.39
CA ASN A 97 -4.31 10.21 1.21
C ASN A 97 -4.30 9.83 2.69
N ILE A 98 -3.34 10.37 3.43
CA ILE A 98 -3.28 10.27 4.89
C ILE A 98 -3.76 11.61 5.45
N GLU A 99 -4.87 11.58 6.17
CA GLU A 99 -5.48 12.75 6.78
C GLU A 99 -5.40 12.66 8.31
N PRO A 100 -5.32 13.78 9.04
CA PRO A 100 -5.40 13.76 10.50
C PRO A 100 -6.76 13.20 10.97
N SER A 101 -6.76 12.49 12.10
CA SER A 101 -7.99 12.10 12.81
C SER A 101 -8.28 13.09 13.94
N ASP A 102 -9.52 13.08 14.42
CA ASP A 102 -9.94 13.83 15.62
C ASP A 102 -9.27 13.30 16.91
N LYS A 103 -8.68 12.10 16.84
CA LYS A 103 -7.91 11.50 17.93
C LYS A 103 -6.43 11.82 17.80
N GLU A 104 -5.84 12.36 18.86
CA GLU A 104 -4.41 12.64 18.91
C GLU A 104 -3.58 11.37 18.69
N GLY A 105 -2.54 11.48 17.85
CA GLY A 105 -1.69 10.35 17.47
C GLY A 105 -2.36 9.39 16.48
N PHE A 106 -3.51 9.73 15.90
CA PHE A 106 -4.15 8.92 14.88
C PHE A 106 -4.33 9.64 13.54
N SER A 107 -4.39 8.84 12.47
CA SER A 107 -4.61 9.29 11.10
C SER A 107 -5.68 8.44 10.41
N ASN A 108 -6.42 9.08 9.51
CA ASN A 108 -7.38 8.45 8.61
C ASN A 108 -6.71 8.16 7.27
N ILE A 109 -6.89 6.95 6.75
CA ILE A 109 -6.43 6.56 5.42
C ILE A 109 -7.63 6.67 4.47
N ILE A 110 -7.57 7.63 3.55
CA ILE A 110 -8.62 7.89 2.57
C ILE A 110 -8.13 7.43 1.20
N ALA A 111 -8.65 6.29 0.75
CA ALA A 111 -8.32 5.67 -0.53
C ALA A 111 -9.44 5.91 -1.55
N LYS A 112 -9.04 6.06 -2.81
CA LYS A 112 -9.95 6.07 -3.97
C LYS A 112 -9.44 5.07 -4.99
N ASN A 113 -10.35 4.31 -5.60
CA ASN A 113 -10.04 3.42 -6.70
C ASN A 113 -11.08 3.57 -7.81
N GLU A 114 -10.61 3.90 -9.01
CA GLU A 114 -11.41 3.83 -10.22
C GLU A 114 -10.99 2.61 -11.04
N ILE A 115 -11.93 1.71 -11.31
CA ILE A 115 -11.70 0.50 -12.11
C ILE A 115 -12.24 0.74 -13.52
N LYS A 116 -11.33 0.83 -14.49
CA LYS A 116 -11.65 0.85 -15.92
C LYS A 116 -11.36 -0.53 -16.49
N GLY A 117 -12.38 -1.38 -16.55
CA GLY A 117 -12.23 -2.76 -17.03
C GLY A 117 -11.42 -2.82 -18.33
N LYS A 118 -10.46 -3.74 -18.39
CA LYS A 118 -9.54 -3.89 -19.53
C LYS A 118 -9.54 -5.34 -19.98
N THR A 119 -9.69 -5.54 -21.28
CA THR A 119 -9.59 -6.85 -21.92
C THR A 119 -8.41 -6.83 -22.88
N THR A 120 -7.51 -7.80 -22.75
CA THR A 120 -6.34 -7.95 -23.62
C THR A 120 -6.45 -9.27 -24.35
N VAL A 121 -6.28 -9.24 -25.67
CA VAL A 121 -6.15 -10.45 -26.51
C VAL A 121 -4.72 -10.51 -27.00
N SER A 122 -4.09 -11.67 -26.87
CA SER A 122 -2.72 -11.91 -27.35
C SER A 122 -2.68 -13.08 -28.33
N VAL A 123 -1.85 -12.97 -29.35
CA VAL A 123 -1.57 -14.04 -30.30
C VAL A 123 -0.06 -14.13 -30.45
N GLY A 124 0.49 -15.33 -30.36
CA GLY A 124 1.93 -15.57 -30.43
C GLY A 124 2.24 -16.82 -31.23
N TYR A 125 3.33 -16.78 -31.99
CA TYR A 125 3.80 -17.92 -32.77
C TYR A 125 5.30 -18.11 -32.51
N ASN A 126 5.75 -19.36 -32.32
CA ASN A 126 7.17 -19.70 -32.21
C ASN A 126 7.45 -21.07 -32.81
N ASN A 127 8.74 -21.36 -33.05
CA ASN A 127 9.22 -22.62 -33.61
C ASN A 127 10.16 -23.39 -32.66
N TYR A 128 9.99 -23.19 -31.35
CA TYR A 128 10.88 -23.76 -30.31
C TYR A 128 10.48 -25.16 -29.84
N GLY A 129 9.51 -25.81 -30.50
CA GLY A 129 9.17 -27.19 -30.19
C GLY A 129 10.25 -28.18 -30.65
N ASP A 130 10.27 -29.36 -30.03
CA ASP A 130 11.16 -30.44 -30.46
C ASP A 130 10.59 -31.20 -31.68
N GLU A 131 11.42 -32.04 -32.29
CA GLU A 131 11.05 -32.79 -33.50
C GLU A 131 9.93 -33.83 -33.29
N GLN A 132 9.70 -34.29 -32.06
CA GLN A 132 8.70 -35.32 -31.76
C GLN A 132 7.36 -34.73 -31.32
N GLY A 133 7.36 -33.55 -30.70
CA GLY A 133 6.20 -32.87 -30.13
C GLY A 133 5.67 -31.69 -30.94
N GLY A 134 6.17 -31.47 -32.16
CA GLY A 134 5.76 -30.40 -33.06
C GLY A 134 6.59 -29.12 -32.87
N LYS A 135 7.35 -28.74 -33.91
CA LYS A 135 8.25 -27.58 -33.90
C LYS A 135 7.51 -26.25 -33.75
N ASN A 136 6.41 -26.10 -34.46
CA ASN A 136 5.64 -24.86 -34.52
C ASN A 136 4.60 -24.83 -33.41
N ARG A 137 4.49 -23.71 -32.71
CA ARG A 137 3.55 -23.50 -31.61
C ARG A 137 2.80 -22.19 -31.79
N LEU A 138 1.47 -22.27 -31.81
CA LEU A 138 0.58 -21.12 -31.81
C LEU A 138 0.00 -20.93 -30.41
N LYS A 139 -0.03 -19.70 -29.92
CA LYS A 139 -0.62 -19.31 -28.63
C LYS A 139 -1.67 -18.25 -28.86
N ILE A 140 -2.83 -18.42 -28.23
CA ILE A 140 -3.88 -17.41 -28.16
C ILE A 140 -4.21 -17.21 -26.69
N GLY A 141 -4.13 -15.97 -26.22
CA GLY A 141 -4.44 -15.59 -24.84
C GLY A 141 -5.55 -14.55 -24.77
N LEU A 142 -6.37 -14.64 -23.72
CA LEU A 142 -7.38 -13.67 -23.35
C LEU A 142 -7.22 -13.34 -21.86
N ASP A 143 -7.01 -12.08 -21.55
CA ASP A 143 -6.92 -11.57 -20.19
C ASP A 143 -8.03 -10.54 -19.95
N ILE A 144 -8.85 -10.77 -18.93
CA ILE A 144 -9.91 -9.86 -18.48
C ILE A 144 -9.56 -9.38 -17.08
N GLU A 145 -9.26 -8.10 -16.95
CA GLU A 145 -8.91 -7.47 -15.67
C GLU A 145 -10.15 -7.00 -14.91
N SER A 146 -10.17 -7.28 -13.61
CA SER A 146 -11.20 -6.97 -12.62
C SER A 146 -12.63 -7.41 -12.99
N PRO A 147 -12.88 -8.64 -13.50
CA PRO A 147 -14.24 -9.07 -13.88
C PRO A 147 -15.22 -9.12 -12.71
N LEU A 148 -14.75 -9.42 -11.48
CA LEU A 148 -15.56 -9.36 -10.26
C LEU A 148 -15.46 -7.99 -9.55
N GLY A 149 -14.69 -7.06 -10.10
CA GLY A 149 -14.48 -5.72 -9.54
C GLY A 149 -13.66 -5.69 -8.27
N VAL A 150 -12.95 -6.78 -7.90
CA VAL A 150 -12.17 -6.88 -6.66
C VAL A 150 -10.66 -6.94 -6.92
N ASN A 151 -10.22 -6.31 -8.02
CA ASN A 151 -8.83 -6.33 -8.48
C ASN A 151 -8.33 -7.74 -8.82
N ASP A 152 -9.23 -8.56 -9.38
CA ASP A 152 -9.00 -9.91 -9.87
C ASP A 152 -8.54 -9.92 -11.34
N LEU A 153 -7.96 -11.01 -11.82
CA LEU A 153 -7.56 -11.21 -13.22
C LEU A 153 -8.03 -12.59 -13.68
N LEU A 154 -8.78 -12.65 -14.77
CA LEU A 154 -9.17 -13.89 -15.44
C LEU A 154 -8.33 -14.05 -16.70
N SER A 155 -7.49 -15.08 -16.74
CA SER A 155 -6.60 -15.39 -17.86
C SER A 155 -6.93 -16.74 -18.47
N MET A 156 -7.18 -16.77 -19.79
CA MET A 156 -7.38 -17.98 -20.58
C MET A 156 -6.28 -18.06 -21.65
N ASN A 157 -5.63 -19.21 -21.76
CA ASN A 157 -4.56 -19.42 -22.74
C ASN A 157 -4.77 -20.76 -23.44
N ILE A 158 -4.75 -20.74 -24.77
CA ILE A 158 -4.81 -21.93 -25.63
C ILE A 158 -3.49 -21.98 -26.39
N GLN A 159 -2.85 -23.15 -26.41
CA GLN A 159 -1.62 -23.39 -27.15
C GLN A 159 -1.76 -24.69 -27.96
N GLU A 160 -1.52 -24.59 -29.26
CA GLU A 160 -1.34 -25.72 -30.18
C GLU A 160 0.13 -25.83 -30.60
#